data_AF-Q124K7-F1
#
_entry.id   AF-Q124K7-F1
#
_cell.length_a   1.000
_cell.length_b   1.000
_cell.length_c   1.000
_cell.angle_alpha   90.00
_cell.angle_beta   90.00
_cell.angle_gamma   90.00
#
_symmetry.space_group_name_H-M   'P 1'
#
loop_
_entity.id
_entity.type
_entity.pdbx_description
1 polymer ?
#
loop_
_entity_poly.entity_id
_entity_poly.type
_entity_poly.pdbx_seq_one_letter_code
_entity_poly.pdbx_strand_id
1 'polypeptide(L)'
;MSELQASTVLRKTEAGINGIKQRDPRLSPKLRMSLILVDGTKSVAELLKSLPNPEEVMQMLTQLLGVGFVSIVDAPQAAPKPALAPTQPAKAKDNEPDAADLTAAMRRATHLLDVMLGPDSEVLCLQIERCTSSVQLNVKIIEISRIVAAMRSEKKAAEFLLAATS
;
A
#
# COMPACT_ATOMS: atom_id res chain seq x y z
N MET A 1 -27.06 2.19 -13.45
CA MET A 1 -26.14 1.39 -14.28
C MET A 1 -24.93 2.25 -14.50
N SER A 2 -23.84 2.01 -13.77
CA SER A 2 -22.63 2.83 -13.89
C SER A 2 -21.93 2.45 -15.19
N GLU A 3 -22.03 3.31 -16.20
CA GLU A 3 -21.31 3.14 -17.48
C GLU A 3 -19.81 3.22 -17.22
N LEU A 4 -19.15 2.07 -17.31
CA LEU A 4 -17.70 1.97 -17.23
C LEU A 4 -17.12 2.52 -18.54
N GLN A 5 -16.58 3.74 -18.52
CA GLN A 5 -16.11 4.38 -19.75
C GLN A 5 -14.80 3.74 -20.24
N ALA A 6 -14.65 3.69 -21.56
CA ALA A 6 -13.48 3.14 -22.23
C ALA A 6 -12.16 3.83 -21.82
N SER A 7 -12.20 5.14 -21.51
CA SER A 7 -11.04 5.93 -21.09
C SER A 7 -10.71 5.77 -19.60
N THR A 8 -11.61 5.21 -18.81
CA THR A 8 -11.44 5.08 -17.36
C THR A 8 -10.26 4.17 -17.04
N VAL A 9 -9.40 4.61 -16.13
CA VAL A 9 -8.33 3.77 -15.58
C VAL A 9 -8.85 3.08 -14.34
N LEU A 10 -8.64 1.77 -14.26
CA LEU A 10 -8.99 0.98 -13.10
C LEU A 10 -7.73 0.63 -12.34
N ARG A 11 -7.77 0.78 -11.01
CA ARG A 11 -6.69 0.37 -10.11
C ARG A 11 -7.22 -0.65 -9.12
N LYS A 12 -6.39 -1.65 -8.79
CA LYS A 12 -6.66 -2.61 -7.72
C LYS A 12 -6.82 -1.88 -6.39
N THR A 13 -7.88 -2.18 -5.65
CA THR A 13 -8.02 -1.73 -4.26
C THR A 13 -7.25 -2.66 -3.33
N GLU A 14 -7.03 -2.26 -2.09
CA GLU A 14 -6.44 -3.10 -1.05
C GLU A 14 -7.23 -4.40 -0.87
N ALA A 15 -8.57 -4.34 -0.94
CA ALA A 15 -9.42 -5.53 -0.93
C ALA A 15 -9.11 -6.46 -2.12
N GLY A 16 -8.88 -5.90 -3.32
CA GLY A 16 -8.53 -6.67 -4.51
C GLY A 16 -7.17 -7.36 -4.40
N ILE A 17 -6.18 -6.63 -3.89
CA ILE A 17 -4.82 -7.13 -3.65
C ILE A 17 -4.85 -8.25 -2.60
N ASN A 18 -5.57 -8.05 -1.49
CA ASN A 18 -5.75 -9.06 -0.45
C ASN A 18 -6.54 -10.27 -0.97
N GLY A 19 -7.56 -10.07 -1.82
CA GLY A 19 -8.32 -11.15 -2.42
C GLY A 19 -7.50 -12.07 -3.32
N ILE A 20 -6.53 -11.51 -4.05
CA ILE A 20 -5.52 -12.30 -4.78
C ILE A 20 -4.62 -13.04 -3.77
N LYS A 21 -4.02 -12.35 -2.79
CA LYS A 21 -3.08 -12.97 -1.85
C LYS A 21 -3.70 -14.11 -1.03
N GLN A 22 -4.91 -13.89 -0.51
CA GLN A 22 -5.60 -14.80 0.40
C GLN A 22 -6.44 -15.87 -0.33
N ARG A 23 -6.47 -15.88 -1.67
CA ARG A 23 -7.38 -16.75 -2.45
C ARG A 23 -8.82 -16.60 -1.97
N ASP A 24 -9.29 -15.36 -1.94
CA ASP A 24 -10.64 -15.07 -1.47
C ASP A 24 -11.68 -15.82 -2.31
N PRO A 25 -12.61 -16.57 -1.69
CA PRO A 25 -13.59 -17.39 -2.40
C PRO A 25 -14.59 -16.54 -3.22
N ARG A 26 -14.71 -15.23 -2.95
CA ARG A 26 -15.52 -14.28 -3.73
C ARG A 26 -14.82 -13.86 -5.02
N LEU A 27 -13.54 -14.18 -5.18
CA LEU A 27 -12.73 -13.86 -6.35
C LEU A 27 -12.50 -15.13 -7.20
N SER A 28 -13.43 -15.40 -8.11
CA SER A 28 -13.31 -16.55 -9.02
C SER A 28 -11.97 -16.54 -9.78
N PRO A 29 -11.43 -17.70 -10.18
CA PRO A 29 -10.12 -17.79 -10.84
C PRO A 29 -9.96 -16.88 -12.06
N LYS A 30 -11.04 -16.72 -12.84
CA LYS A 30 -11.07 -15.78 -13.97
C LYS A 30 -11.07 -14.31 -13.55
N LEU A 31 -11.91 -13.93 -12.56
CA LEU A 31 -11.92 -12.57 -12.00
C LEU A 31 -10.56 -12.19 -11.43
N ARG A 32 -9.88 -13.14 -10.78
CA ARG A 32 -8.53 -12.97 -10.27
C ARG A 32 -7.52 -12.69 -11.39
N MET A 33 -7.59 -13.43 -12.49
CA MET A 33 -6.72 -13.21 -13.64
C MET A 33 -6.93 -11.82 -14.24
N SER A 34 -8.19 -11.40 -14.41
CA SER A 34 -8.55 -10.07 -14.88
C SER A 34 -8.09 -8.98 -13.91
N LEU A 35 -8.22 -9.19 -12.60
CA LEU A 35 -7.75 -8.27 -11.57
C LEU A 35 -6.22 -8.14 -11.55
N ILE A 36 -5.48 -9.22 -11.80
CA ILE A 36 -4.01 -9.18 -11.92
C ILE A 36 -3.61 -8.26 -13.09
N LEU A 37 -4.33 -8.34 -14.21
CA LEU A 37 -4.13 -7.51 -15.39
C LEU A 37 -4.40 -6.02 -15.16
N VAL A 38 -5.29 -5.69 -14.22
CA VAL A 38 -5.56 -4.33 -13.79
C VAL A 38 -4.37 -3.84 -12.97
N ASP A 39 -3.46 -3.11 -13.61
CA ASP A 39 -2.25 -2.59 -12.95
C ASP A 39 -2.39 -1.15 -12.45
N GLY A 40 -3.47 -0.46 -12.83
CA GLY A 40 -3.61 0.99 -12.58
C GLY A 40 -2.96 1.86 -13.65
N THR A 41 -2.32 1.26 -14.65
CA THR A 41 -1.65 1.96 -15.77
C THR A 41 -2.43 1.92 -17.07
N LYS A 42 -3.32 0.94 -17.25
CA LYS A 42 -4.11 0.74 -18.47
C LYS A 42 -5.56 1.18 -18.28
N SER A 43 -6.09 1.92 -19.25
CA SER A 43 -7.52 2.20 -19.34
C SER A 43 -8.32 0.96 -19.71
N VAL A 44 -9.62 0.98 -19.45
CA VAL A 44 -10.56 -0.10 -19.82
C VAL A 44 -10.42 -0.47 -21.29
N ALA A 45 -10.34 0.49 -22.21
CA ALA A 45 -10.13 0.23 -23.64
C ALA A 45 -8.84 -0.55 -23.94
N GLU A 46 -7.76 -0.25 -23.23
CA GLU A 46 -6.45 -0.89 -23.42
C GLU A 46 -6.43 -2.31 -22.84
N LEU A 47 -7.18 -2.54 -21.76
CA LEU A 47 -7.42 -3.88 -21.20
C LEU A 47 -8.28 -4.74 -22.14
N LEU A 48 -9.32 -4.15 -22.74
CA LEU A 48 -10.18 -4.81 -23.73
C LEU A 48 -9.42 -5.22 -25.00
N LYS A 49 -8.48 -4.40 -25.46
CA LYS A 49 -7.60 -4.72 -26.60
C LYS A 49 -6.54 -5.77 -26.28
N SER A 50 -6.18 -5.93 -25.00
CA SER A 50 -5.14 -6.87 -24.58
C SER A 50 -5.64 -8.33 -24.55
N LEU A 51 -6.95 -8.56 -24.67
CA LEU A 51 -7.57 -9.87 -24.58
C LEU A 51 -8.50 -10.12 -25.77
N PRO A 52 -8.65 -11.38 -26.24
CA PRO A 52 -9.44 -11.69 -27.42
C PRO A 52 -10.96 -11.54 -27.22
N ASN A 53 -11.44 -11.48 -25.98
CA ASN A 53 -12.87 -11.42 -25.64
C ASN A 53 -13.21 -10.15 -24.85
N PRO A 54 -13.43 -9.00 -25.52
CA PRO A 54 -13.64 -7.73 -24.83
C PRO A 54 -14.93 -7.71 -23.99
N GLU A 55 -16.01 -8.31 -24.45
CA GLU A 55 -17.28 -8.34 -23.71
C GLU A 55 -17.15 -9.06 -22.36
N GLU A 56 -16.42 -10.18 -22.33
CA GLU A 56 -16.19 -10.98 -21.12
C GLU A 56 -15.34 -10.19 -20.10
N VAL A 57 -14.30 -9.50 -20.59
CA VAL A 57 -13.44 -8.63 -19.77
C VAL A 57 -14.22 -7.45 -19.20
N MET A 58 -15.08 -6.82 -20.00
CA MET A 58 -15.92 -5.70 -19.54
C MET A 58 -16.87 -6.14 -18.41
N GLN A 59 -17.50 -7.31 -18.55
CA GLN A 59 -18.34 -7.90 -17.51
C GLN A 59 -17.54 -8.18 -16.24
N MET A 60 -16.31 -8.70 -16.37
CA MET A 60 -15.42 -8.95 -15.23
C MET A 60 -14.97 -7.68 -14.52
N LEU A 61 -14.58 -6.64 -15.26
CA LEU A 61 -14.20 -5.34 -14.68
C LEU A 61 -15.38 -4.70 -13.93
N THR A 62 -16.59 -4.81 -14.49
CA THR A 62 -17.83 -4.35 -13.86
C THR A 62 -18.12 -5.13 -12.57
N GLN A 63 -17.96 -6.45 -12.59
CA GLN A 63 -18.08 -7.30 -11.40
C GLN A 63 -17.04 -6.95 -10.34
N LEU A 64 -15.77 -6.78 -10.72
CA LEU A 64 -14.70 -6.39 -9.80
C LEU A 64 -14.99 -5.02 -9.14
N LEU A 65 -15.55 -4.09 -9.91
CA LEU A 65 -15.95 -2.78 -9.40
C LEU A 65 -17.12 -2.90 -8.42
N GLY A 66 -18.14 -3.70 -8.77
CA GLY A 66 -19.30 -3.94 -7.92
C GLY A 66 -18.97 -4.64 -6.60
N VAL A 67 -17.95 -5.50 -6.58
CA VAL A 67 -17.46 -6.17 -5.35
C VAL A 67 -16.48 -5.29 -4.57
N GLY A 68 -16.00 -4.18 -5.14
CA GLY A 68 -15.07 -3.24 -4.51
C GLY A 68 -13.60 -3.67 -4.58
N PHE A 69 -13.25 -4.60 -5.48
CA PHE A 69 -11.87 -5.06 -5.70
C PHE A 69 -11.06 -4.16 -6.64
N VAL A 70 -11.73 -3.31 -7.41
CA VAL A 70 -11.11 -2.23 -8.21
C VAL A 70 -11.78 -0.91 -7.89
N SER A 71 -11.03 0.18 -8.05
CA SER A 71 -11.53 1.54 -7.95
C SER A 71 -11.27 2.28 -9.26
N ILE A 72 -12.18 3.19 -9.58
CA ILE A 72 -12.04 4.09 -10.72
C ILE A 72 -11.05 5.18 -10.34
N VAL A 73 -9.93 5.22 -11.05
CA VAL A 73 -8.98 6.33 -10.99
C VAL A 73 -9.35 7.21 -12.17
N ASP A 74 -10.15 8.23 -11.90
CA ASP A 74 -10.67 9.15 -12.92
C ASP A 74 -9.50 9.74 -13.72
N ALA A 75 -9.60 9.69 -15.06
CA ALA A 75 -8.70 10.40 -15.93
C ALA A 75 -9.48 10.99 -17.11
N PRO A 76 -9.72 12.30 -17.10
CA PRO A 76 -9.91 13.07 -18.29
C PRO A 76 -8.73 14.01 -18.43
N GLN A 77 -7.68 13.60 -19.14
CA GLN A 77 -7.11 14.51 -20.13
C GLN A 77 -6.23 13.78 -21.14
N ALA A 78 -6.67 13.88 -22.38
CA ALA A 78 -5.91 13.53 -23.56
C ALA A 78 -4.53 14.21 -23.57
N ALA A 79 -3.52 13.47 -24.03
CA ALA A 79 -2.18 13.97 -24.33
C ALA A 79 -2.20 15.11 -25.37
N PRO A 80 -1.12 15.92 -25.45
CA PRO A 80 -0.06 15.56 -26.41
C PRO A 80 1.39 15.74 -25.90
N LYS A 81 2.29 15.02 -26.59
CA LYS A 81 3.77 14.90 -26.46
C LYS A 81 4.53 16.23 -26.77
N PRO A 82 5.88 16.26 -26.90
CA PRO A 82 6.95 16.01 -25.91
C PRO A 82 7.93 17.21 -25.84
N ALA A 83 8.52 17.53 -24.68
CA ALA A 83 9.64 18.48 -24.61
C ALA A 83 10.65 18.13 -23.51
N LEU A 84 11.91 18.33 -23.87
CA LEU A 84 13.14 17.86 -23.25
C LEU A 84 13.52 18.61 -21.96
N ALA A 85 14.02 17.81 -21.00
CA ALA A 85 15.16 18.09 -20.11
C ALA A 85 14.92 19.00 -18.86
N PRO A 86 15.85 19.00 -17.87
CA PRO A 86 15.59 18.37 -16.57
C PRO A 86 15.83 19.33 -15.39
N THR A 87 14.98 19.32 -14.36
CA THR A 87 15.32 19.96 -13.08
C THR A 87 14.67 19.24 -11.89
N GLN A 88 15.53 18.47 -11.23
CA GLN A 88 15.57 18.15 -9.79
C GLN A 88 14.46 17.29 -9.15
N PRO A 89 14.84 16.47 -8.15
CA PRO A 89 14.00 15.41 -7.61
C PRO A 89 13.23 15.85 -6.36
N ALA A 90 12.19 15.08 -6.06
CA ALA A 90 11.47 15.00 -4.78
C ALA A 90 10.27 15.93 -4.60
N LYS A 91 9.08 15.40 -4.89
CA LYS A 91 8.28 14.64 -3.90
C LYS A 91 7.02 14.13 -4.60
N ALA A 92 7.09 12.92 -5.15
CA ALA A 92 5.89 12.16 -5.45
C ALA A 92 5.27 11.76 -4.10
N LYS A 93 4.16 12.40 -3.74
CA LYS A 93 3.21 11.87 -2.76
C LYS A 93 2.21 11.00 -3.52
N ASP A 94 2.69 9.86 -3.99
CA ASP A 94 1.81 8.73 -4.32
C ASP A 94 1.65 7.93 -3.04
N ASN A 95 0.51 8.11 -2.40
CA ASN A 95 0.15 7.47 -1.14
C ASN A 95 -0.32 6.04 -1.45
N GLU A 96 0.62 5.10 -1.50
CA GLU A 96 0.40 3.67 -1.21
C GLU A 96 0.74 3.46 0.28
N PRO A 97 -0.24 3.41 1.20
CA PRO A 97 0.06 3.62 2.61
C PRO A 97 0.38 2.36 3.44
N ASP A 98 0.49 1.14 2.89
CA ASP A 98 0.58 -0.03 3.78
C ASP A 98 1.97 -0.67 3.89
N ALA A 99 2.65 -0.96 2.78
CA ALA A 99 3.94 -1.66 2.86
C ALA A 99 5.13 -0.69 3.00
N ALA A 100 5.10 0.42 2.25
CA ALA A 100 6.12 1.45 2.31
C ALA A 100 6.06 2.23 3.63
N ASP A 101 4.85 2.50 4.12
CA ASP A 101 4.64 3.21 5.39
C ASP A 101 5.03 2.33 6.58
N LEU A 102 4.70 1.03 6.56
CA LEU A 102 5.14 0.07 7.57
C LEU A 102 6.67 -0.02 7.64
N THR A 103 7.35 -0.13 6.49
CA THR A 103 8.82 -0.21 6.43
C THR A 103 9.45 1.11 6.91
N ALA A 104 8.84 2.25 6.57
CA ALA A 104 9.29 3.56 7.04
C ALA A 104 9.10 3.70 8.56
N ALA A 105 7.96 3.26 9.11
CA ALA A 105 7.67 3.26 10.53
C ALA A 105 8.62 2.35 11.32
N MET A 106 8.93 1.15 10.80
CA MET A 106 9.93 0.26 11.39
C MET A 106 11.30 0.93 11.48
N ARG A 107 11.78 1.52 10.38
CA ARG A 107 13.09 2.21 10.34
C ARG A 107 13.15 3.40 11.30
N ARG A 108 12.08 4.17 11.44
CA ARG A 108 12.01 5.26 12.42
C ARG A 108 12.13 4.70 13.84
N ALA A 109 11.36 3.67 14.16
CA ALA A 109 11.34 3.09 15.49
C ALA A 109 12.70 2.45 15.87
N THR A 110 13.35 1.73 14.95
CA THR A 110 14.69 1.16 15.21
C THR A 110 15.75 2.25 15.38
N HIS A 111 15.72 3.30 14.55
CA HIS A 111 16.65 4.42 14.70
C HIS A 111 16.48 5.17 16.03
N LEU A 112 15.23 5.39 16.47
CA LEU A 112 14.96 6.03 17.76
C LEU A 112 15.47 5.18 18.93
N LEU A 113 15.28 3.85 18.87
CA LEU A 113 15.80 2.95 19.90
C LEU A 113 17.32 2.97 19.96
N ASP A 114 18.00 2.95 18.81
CA ASP A 114 19.46 3.06 18.73
C ASP A 114 19.96 4.38 19.34
N VAL A 115 19.32 5.50 19.02
CA VAL A 115 19.69 6.82 19.58
C VAL A 115 19.44 6.90 21.10
N MET A 116 18.42 6.20 21.63
CA MET A 116 18.02 6.30 23.04
C MET A 116 18.70 5.27 23.95
N LEU A 117 18.92 4.04 23.45
CA LEU A 117 19.45 2.91 24.22
C LEU A 117 20.83 2.46 23.73
N GLY A 118 21.24 2.81 22.51
CA GLY A 118 22.51 2.39 21.93
C GLY A 118 22.54 0.86 21.72
N PRO A 119 23.62 0.16 22.12
CA PRO A 119 23.77 -1.27 21.85
C PRO A 119 22.70 -2.13 22.54
N ASP A 120 22.11 -1.65 23.64
CA ASP A 120 21.01 -2.36 24.32
C ASP A 120 19.71 -2.40 23.49
N SER A 121 19.62 -1.61 22.41
CA SER A 121 18.47 -1.59 21.51
C SER A 121 18.43 -2.77 20.53
N GLU A 122 19.53 -3.49 20.32
CA GLU A 122 19.70 -4.43 19.21
C GLU A 122 18.60 -5.52 19.21
N VAL A 123 18.30 -6.06 20.38
CA VAL A 123 17.25 -7.08 20.59
C VAL A 123 15.84 -6.49 20.37
N LEU A 124 15.64 -5.21 20.67
CA LEU A 124 14.36 -4.52 20.49
C LEU A 124 14.15 -4.17 19.00
N CYS A 125 15.21 -3.76 18.31
CA CYS A 125 15.21 -3.49 16.86
C CYS A 125 14.86 -4.74 16.06
N LEU A 126 15.46 -5.90 16.41
CA LEU A 126 15.17 -7.17 15.76
C LEU A 126 13.69 -7.56 15.89
N GLN A 127 13.05 -7.25 17.03
CA GLN A 127 11.63 -7.53 17.24
C GLN A 127 10.72 -6.65 16.39
N ILE A 128 11.12 -5.40 16.15
CA ILE A 128 10.42 -4.47 15.26
C ILE A 128 10.51 -4.95 13.80
N GLU A 129 11.69 -5.36 13.35
CA GLU A 129 11.90 -5.86 11.98
C GLU A 129 11.15 -7.17 11.68
N ARG A 130 10.81 -7.95 12.71
CA ARG A 130 10.00 -9.17 12.56
C ARG A 130 8.51 -8.90 12.39
N CYS A 131 8.05 -7.67 12.60
CA CYS A 131 6.63 -7.35 12.43
C CYS A 131 6.25 -7.40 10.95
N THR A 132 5.08 -7.93 10.62
CA THR A 132 4.61 -8.08 9.22
C THR A 132 3.35 -7.26 8.92
N SER A 133 2.89 -6.47 9.89
CA SER A 133 1.69 -5.62 9.78
C SER A 133 1.79 -4.41 10.72
N SER A 134 1.17 -3.30 10.34
CA SER A 134 1.12 -2.03 11.08
C SER A 134 0.46 -2.18 12.46
N VAL A 135 -0.51 -3.10 12.59
CA VAL A 135 -1.12 -3.42 13.89
C VAL A 135 -0.12 -4.12 14.80
N GLN A 136 0.64 -5.08 14.25
CA GLN A 136 1.65 -5.84 14.99
C GLN A 136 2.81 -4.93 15.43
N LEU A 137 3.22 -4.01 14.55
CA LEU A 137 4.22 -2.99 14.85
C LEU A 137 3.76 -2.06 15.97
N ASN A 138 2.53 -1.53 15.91
CA ASN A 138 2.00 -0.64 16.95
C ASN A 138 1.94 -1.31 18.33
N VAL A 139 1.46 -2.56 18.39
CA VAL A 139 1.46 -3.34 19.65
C VAL A 139 2.89 -3.49 20.16
N LYS A 140 3.85 -3.81 19.28
CA LYS A 140 5.24 -3.99 19.65
C LYS A 140 5.90 -2.69 20.12
N ILE A 141 5.60 -1.54 19.49
CA ILE A 141 6.07 -0.21 19.92
C ILE A 141 5.57 0.09 21.35
N ILE A 142 4.31 -0.21 21.67
CA ILE A 142 3.74 -0.01 23.01
C ILE A 142 4.41 -0.93 24.05
N GLU A 143 4.72 -2.18 23.69
CA GLU A 143 5.48 -3.07 24.57
C GLU A 143 6.90 -2.54 24.82
N ILE A 144 7.59 -2.15 23.75
CA ILE A 144 8.96 -1.64 23.81
C ILE A 144 9.03 -0.35 24.61
N SER A 145 8.06 0.56 24.46
CA SER A 145 8.06 1.82 25.21
C SER A 145 8.02 1.59 26.72
N ARG A 146 7.34 0.53 27.20
CA ARG A 146 7.37 0.16 28.63
C ARG A 146 8.76 -0.29 29.08
N ILE A 147 9.49 -1.01 28.23
CA ILE A 147 10.87 -1.40 28.48
C ILE A 147 11.77 -0.16 28.53
N VAL A 148 11.60 0.76 27.57
CA VAL A 148 12.33 2.04 27.54
C VAL A 148 12.04 2.89 28.79
N ALA A 149 10.80 2.88 29.29
CA ALA A 149 10.42 3.58 30.52
C ALA A 149 11.19 3.03 31.73
N ALA A 150 11.32 1.69 31.81
CA ALA A 150 12.05 1.01 32.88
C ALA A 150 13.58 1.23 32.80
N MET A 151 14.15 1.31 31.59
CA MET A 151 15.60 1.45 31.40
C MET A 151 16.12 2.89 31.45
N ARG A 152 15.34 3.85 30.94
CA ARG A 152 15.75 5.26 30.85
C ARG A 152 14.90 6.16 31.73
N SER A 153 13.63 6.35 31.38
CA SER A 153 12.65 7.21 32.06
C SER A 153 11.32 7.23 31.32
N GLU A 154 10.22 7.49 32.04
CA GLU A 154 8.87 7.66 31.47
C GLU A 154 8.80 8.73 30.38
N LYS A 155 9.52 9.85 30.55
CA LYS A 155 9.61 10.93 29.55
C LYS A 155 10.16 10.45 28.21
N LYS A 156 11.17 9.57 28.24
CA LYS A 156 11.80 9.02 27.03
C LYS A 156 10.89 8.00 26.35
N ALA A 157 10.17 7.19 27.12
CA ALA A 157 9.16 6.29 26.57
C ALA A 157 8.03 7.01 25.83
N ALA A 158 7.55 8.13 26.37
CA ALA A 158 6.51 8.94 25.72
C ALA A 158 7.02 9.58 24.41
N GLU A 159 8.26 10.08 24.39
CA GLU A 159 8.91 10.61 23.19
C GLU A 159 9.04 9.53 22.10
N PHE A 160 9.43 8.31 22.49
CA PHE A 160 9.51 7.16 21.59
C PHE A 160 8.14 6.79 21.00
N LEU A 161 7.10 6.68 21.83
CA LEU A 161 5.74 6.37 21.36
C LEU A 161 5.25 7.41 20.36
N LEU A 162 5.35 8.70 20.70
CA LEU A 162 4.87 9.78 19.85
C LEU A 162 5.59 9.83 18.51
N ALA A 163 6.91 9.61 18.51
CA ALA A 163 7.72 9.65 17.30
C ALA A 163 7.61 8.37 16.45
N ALA A 164 7.31 7.22 17.05
CA ALA A 164 7.17 5.95 16.34
C ALA A 164 5.78 5.73 15.72
N THR A 165 4.75 6.46 16.19
CA THR A 165 3.38 6.40 15.65
C THR A 165 2.97 7.61 14.80
N SER A 166 3.92 8.51 14.49
CA SER A 166 3.74 9.67 13.59
C SER A 166 4.19 9.37 12.15
#